data_AF-A0A265QAH2-F1
#
_entry.id   AF-A0A265QAH2-F1
#
_cell.length_a   1.000
_cell.length_b   1.000
_cell.length_c   1.000
_cell.angle_alpha   90.00
_cell.angle_beta   90.00
_cell.angle_gamma   90.00
#
_symmetry.space_group_name_H-M   'P 1'
#
loop_
_entity.id
_entity.type
_entity.pdbx_description
1 polymer ?
#
loop_
_entity_poly.entity_id
_entity_poly.type
_entity_poly.pdbx_seq_one_letter_code
_entity_poly.pdbx_strand_id
1 'polypeptide(L)'
;MKPHFKPGEKGKAFYSDANFDILGMIIEKTTNKKLKDVFLEYIFEPLELNNTYLYEQNCNKEFAPIYYKSKPLHVPLAMASFSASGGIISNVEENMKFIKAFFKGGLFPEKYLENLYSWNRIQWFPLEYGLGLMRCKMSRIMSPIIPAPEIIGHSGSTGTFSFYCRDKNLFITGVFNQMIRQPFPLIYRLINCFK
;
A
#
# COMPACT_ATOMS: atom_id res chain seq x y z
N MET A 1 12.93 22.80 2.66
CA MET A 1 13.26 21.78 1.63
C MET A 1 13.13 22.42 0.25
N LYS A 2 13.91 21.97 -0.74
CA LYS A 2 13.79 22.42 -2.14
C LYS A 2 12.85 21.46 -2.90
N PRO A 3 11.93 21.96 -3.75
CA PRO A 3 11.07 21.10 -4.54
C PRO A 3 11.86 20.33 -5.61
N HIS A 4 11.45 19.10 -5.90
CA HIS A 4 12.11 18.25 -6.91
C HIS A 4 11.73 18.62 -8.36
N PHE A 5 10.51 19.13 -8.57
CA PHE A 5 9.94 19.52 -9.86
C PHE A 5 8.71 20.41 -9.64
N LYS A 6 8.13 20.99 -10.71
CA LYS A 6 6.94 21.84 -10.57
C LYS A 6 5.70 21.01 -10.21
N PRO A 7 4.78 21.52 -9.38
CA PRO A 7 3.50 20.84 -9.13
C PRO A 7 2.78 20.50 -10.43
N GLY A 8 2.34 19.25 -10.58
CA GLY A 8 1.63 18.79 -11.78
C GLY A 8 2.51 18.61 -13.03
N GLU A 9 3.84 18.66 -12.91
CA GLU A 9 4.74 18.45 -14.05
C GLU A 9 4.51 17.05 -14.66
N LYS A 10 4.18 17.01 -15.95
CA LYS A 10 3.81 15.78 -16.65
C LYS A 10 4.97 14.77 -16.62
N GLY A 11 4.67 13.52 -16.25
CA GLY A 11 5.67 12.45 -16.23
C GLY A 11 6.56 12.45 -14.99
N LYS A 12 6.31 13.32 -13.99
CA LYS A 12 7.12 13.45 -12.78
C LYS A 12 6.35 12.99 -11.54
N ALA A 13 6.99 12.16 -10.73
CA ALA A 13 6.54 11.81 -9.39
C ALA A 13 7.75 11.60 -8.45
N PHE A 14 7.53 11.86 -7.18
CA PHE A 14 8.49 11.59 -6.11
C PHE A 14 7.70 11.07 -4.92
N TYR A 15 7.95 9.81 -4.55
CA TYR A 15 7.29 9.20 -3.40
C TYR A 15 7.75 9.90 -2.12
N SER A 16 6.79 10.27 -1.25
CA SER A 16 7.08 10.93 0.03
C SER A 16 5.94 10.67 1.00
N ASP A 17 6.26 10.09 2.16
CA ASP A 17 5.29 9.83 3.23
C ASP A 17 4.67 11.13 3.76
N ALA A 18 5.46 12.20 3.85
CA ALA A 18 4.98 13.52 4.26
C ALA A 18 3.83 14.04 3.38
N ASN A 19 3.81 13.72 2.08
CA ASN A 19 2.69 14.10 1.21
C ASN A 19 1.40 13.37 1.58
N PHE A 20 1.49 12.10 1.98
CA PHE A 20 0.34 11.32 2.42
C PHE A 20 -0.14 11.74 3.82
N ASP A 21 0.77 12.11 4.73
CA ASP A 21 0.38 12.66 6.03
C ASP A 21 -0.37 14.00 5.87
N ILE A 22 0.09 14.87 4.97
CA ILE A 22 -0.64 16.11 4.63
C ILE A 22 -2.02 15.78 4.05
N LEU A 23 -2.14 14.75 3.20
CA LEU A 23 -3.45 14.31 2.69
C LEU A 23 -4.36 13.85 3.83
N GLY A 24 -3.83 13.14 4.82
CA GLY A 24 -4.55 12.80 6.05
C GLY A 24 -5.07 14.04 6.78
N MET A 25 -4.25 15.07 6.96
CA MET A 25 -4.67 16.33 7.58
C MET A 25 -5.77 17.05 6.79
N ILE A 26 -5.72 17.00 5.46
CA ILE A 26 -6.77 17.57 4.60
C ILE A 26 -8.08 16.81 4.80
N ILE A 27 -8.04 15.48 4.87
CA ILE A 27 -9.21 14.65 5.16
C ILE A 27 -9.82 15.03 6.50
N GLU A 28 -9.02 15.14 7.56
CA GLU A 28 -9.51 15.55 8.88
C GLU A 28 -10.15 16.95 8.84
N LYS A 29 -9.50 17.90 8.17
CA LYS A 29 -9.99 19.28 8.09
C LYS A 29 -11.31 19.40 7.32
N THR A 30 -11.46 18.64 6.25
CA THR A 30 -12.63 18.70 5.36
C THR A 30 -13.81 17.91 5.92
N THR A 31 -13.56 16.85 6.67
CA THR A 31 -14.61 16.03 7.32
C THR A 31 -14.96 16.50 8.72
N ASN A 32 -14.09 17.30 9.36
CA ASN A 32 -14.16 17.64 10.78
C ASN A 32 -14.20 16.41 11.71
N LYS A 33 -13.52 15.32 11.30
CA LYS A 33 -13.39 14.05 12.02
C LYS A 33 -11.91 13.70 12.17
N LYS A 34 -11.57 12.87 13.16
CA LYS A 34 -10.21 12.32 13.27
C LYS A 34 -10.00 11.29 12.17
N LEU A 35 -8.77 11.15 11.69
CA LEU A 35 -8.45 10.25 10.57
C LEU A 35 -8.88 8.80 10.84
N LYS A 36 -8.70 8.33 12.08
CA LYS A 36 -9.14 6.98 12.49
C LYS A 36 -10.65 6.78 12.34
N ASP A 37 -11.45 7.81 12.63
CA ASP A 37 -12.90 7.74 12.60
C ASP A 37 -13.36 7.76 11.14
N VAL A 38 -12.67 8.51 10.28
CA VAL A 38 -12.89 8.48 8.83
C VAL A 38 -12.56 7.10 8.25
N PHE A 39 -11.41 6.50 8.60
CA PHE A 39 -11.10 5.15 8.13
C PHE A 39 -12.10 4.11 8.63
N LEU A 40 -12.55 4.23 9.88
CA LEU A 40 -13.57 3.36 10.44
C LEU A 40 -14.88 3.44 9.64
N GLU A 41 -15.43 4.64 9.48
CA GLU A 41 -16.73 4.90 8.83
C GLU A 41 -16.74 4.57 7.34
N TYR A 42 -15.69 4.94 6.61
CA TYR A 42 -15.69 4.86 5.14
C TYR A 42 -15.04 3.59 4.60
N ILE A 43 -14.25 2.86 5.40
CA ILE A 43 -13.47 1.71 4.91
C ILE A 43 -13.65 0.49 5.80
N PHE A 44 -13.38 0.60 7.10
CA PHE A 44 -13.28 -0.59 7.96
C PHE A 44 -14.64 -1.19 8.29
N GLU A 45 -15.63 -0.39 8.68
CA GLU A 45 -16.99 -0.89 8.95
C GLU A 45 -17.69 -1.41 7.68
N PRO A 46 -17.69 -0.69 6.53
CA PRO A 46 -18.34 -1.18 5.31
C PRO A 46 -17.77 -2.49 4.77
N LEU A 47 -16.51 -2.79 5.06
CA LEU A 47 -15.81 -4.00 4.62
C LEU A 47 -15.65 -5.05 5.73
N GLU A 48 -16.22 -4.81 6.92
CA GLU A 48 -16.14 -5.69 8.09
C GLU A 48 -14.69 -6.05 8.48
N LEU A 49 -13.81 -5.06 8.50
CA LEU A 49 -12.37 -5.21 8.82
C LEU A 49 -12.13 -5.03 10.33
N ASN A 50 -12.57 -6.01 11.11
CA ASN A 50 -12.58 -5.96 12.57
C ASN A 50 -11.19 -5.97 13.23
N ASN A 51 -10.15 -6.40 12.51
CA ASN A 51 -8.76 -6.46 12.97
C ASN A 51 -7.89 -5.38 12.33
N THR A 52 -8.50 -4.43 11.62
CA THR A 52 -7.82 -3.33 10.95
C THR A 52 -8.06 -2.03 11.70
N TYR A 53 -6.98 -1.30 12.01
CA TYR A 53 -7.06 -0.06 12.76
C TYR A 53 -5.87 0.86 12.50
N LEU A 54 -6.07 2.16 12.68
CA LEU A 54 -4.98 3.13 12.72
C LEU A 54 -4.28 3.04 14.08
N TYR A 55 -2.95 2.84 14.08
CA TYR A 55 -2.16 2.80 15.30
C TYR A 55 -1.95 4.22 15.84
N GLU A 56 -2.34 4.45 17.09
CA GLU A 56 -2.15 5.71 17.81
C GLU A 56 -1.33 5.46 19.09
N GLN A 57 -0.72 6.51 19.65
CA GLN A 57 0.14 6.39 20.84
C GLN A 57 -0.55 5.73 22.04
N ASN A 58 -1.87 5.90 22.19
CA ASN A 58 -2.68 5.33 23.27
C ASN A 58 -3.31 3.98 22.91
N CYS A 59 -2.88 3.35 21.81
CA CYS A 59 -3.40 2.06 21.38
C CYS A 59 -2.77 0.93 22.21
N ASN A 60 -3.58 0.29 23.05
CA ASN A 60 -3.17 -0.86 23.86
C ASN A 60 -3.21 -2.19 23.08
N LYS A 61 -3.32 -2.16 21.75
CA LYS A 61 -3.34 -3.38 20.92
C LYS A 61 -1.91 -3.78 20.55
N GLU A 62 -1.54 -4.99 20.94
CA GLU A 62 -0.31 -5.62 20.47
C GLU A 62 -0.46 -6.07 19.01
N PHE A 63 0.63 -5.97 18.26
CA PHE A 63 0.74 -6.48 16.90
C PHE A 63 2.03 -7.30 16.76
N ALA A 64 2.07 -8.17 15.75
CA ALA A 64 3.21 -9.05 15.54
C ALA A 64 4.50 -8.23 15.37
N PRO A 65 5.62 -8.63 16.03
CA PRO A 65 6.84 -7.86 16.02
C PRO A 65 7.41 -7.71 14.60
N ILE A 66 7.81 -6.50 14.24
CA ILE A 66 8.56 -6.21 13.02
C ILE A 66 10.03 -6.49 13.29
N TYR A 67 10.71 -7.19 12.39
CA TYR A 67 12.12 -7.51 12.53
C TYR A 67 13.00 -6.67 11.61
N TYR A 68 14.19 -6.35 12.11
CA TYR A 68 15.36 -5.98 11.32
C TYR A 68 16.42 -7.05 11.51
N LYS A 69 16.65 -7.85 10.46
CA LYS A 69 17.48 -9.07 10.54
C LYS A 69 16.93 -9.99 11.64
N SER A 70 17.73 -10.34 12.65
CA SER A 70 17.34 -11.18 13.77
C SER A 70 16.75 -10.42 14.96
N LYS A 71 16.72 -9.06 14.92
CA LYS A 71 16.28 -8.25 16.06
C LYS A 71 14.83 -7.82 15.89
N PRO A 72 13.94 -8.10 16.86
CA PRO A 72 12.62 -7.47 16.89
C PRO A 72 12.79 -5.97 17.17
N LEU A 73 11.99 -5.15 16.49
CA LEU A 73 11.94 -3.71 16.67
C LEU A 73 10.78 -3.35 17.58
N HIS A 74 11.08 -2.56 18.61
CA HIS A 74 10.07 -1.94 19.45
C HIS A 74 10.01 -0.45 19.11
N VAL A 75 9.07 -0.08 18.22
CA VAL A 75 8.98 1.28 17.65
C VAL A 75 7.55 1.87 17.73
N PRO A 76 6.86 1.79 18.87
CA PRO A 76 5.45 2.22 18.98
C PRO A 76 5.26 3.71 18.65
N LEU A 77 6.19 4.59 19.06
CA LEU A 77 6.11 6.02 18.75
C LEU A 77 6.26 6.30 17.25
N ALA A 78 7.12 5.55 16.56
CA ALA A 78 7.26 5.68 15.11
C ALA A 78 5.97 5.21 14.42
N MET A 79 5.42 4.06 14.83
CA MET A 79 4.16 3.55 14.29
C MET A 79 3.01 4.55 14.48
N ALA A 80 2.91 5.17 15.66
CA ALA A 80 1.91 6.19 15.95
C ALA A 80 2.10 7.48 15.13
N SER A 81 3.31 7.72 14.61
CA SER A 81 3.61 8.91 13.80
C SER A 81 3.26 8.75 12.31
N PHE A 82 3.11 7.52 11.82
CA PHE A 82 2.92 7.25 10.39
C PHE A 82 1.51 7.52 9.87
N SER A 83 0.54 7.90 10.72
CA SER A 83 -0.77 8.44 10.34
C SER A 83 -1.34 7.87 9.01
N ALA A 84 -1.60 8.73 8.02
CA ALA A 84 -2.08 8.34 6.69
C ALA A 84 -1.02 7.70 5.78
N SER A 85 0.28 7.92 6.04
CA SER A 85 1.37 7.38 5.20
C SER A 85 1.72 5.92 5.47
N GLY A 86 1.34 5.37 6.62
CA GLY A 86 1.63 3.96 6.95
C GLY A 86 1.21 3.51 8.34
N GLY A 87 0.33 4.23 9.04
CA GLY A 87 -0.05 3.94 10.42
C GLY A 87 -1.05 2.79 10.60
N ILE A 88 -1.55 2.17 9.53
CA ILE A 88 -2.56 1.11 9.61
C ILE A 88 -1.92 -0.23 9.99
N ILE A 89 -2.51 -0.90 10.97
CA ILE A 89 -2.26 -2.30 11.32
C ILE A 89 -3.44 -3.13 10.83
N SER A 90 -3.16 -4.29 10.25
CA SER A 90 -4.17 -5.23 9.73
C SER A 90 -3.62 -6.67 9.73
N ASN A 91 -4.43 -7.62 9.29
CA ASN A 91 -4.02 -9.00 9.00
C ASN A 91 -4.14 -9.32 7.50
N VAL A 92 -3.59 -10.45 7.07
CA VAL A 92 -3.52 -10.82 5.64
C VAL A 92 -4.91 -11.08 5.03
N GLU A 93 -5.85 -11.59 5.83
CA GLU A 93 -7.22 -11.89 5.41
C GLU A 93 -8.00 -10.59 5.12
N GLU A 94 -7.94 -9.63 6.02
CA GLU A 94 -8.61 -8.33 5.86
C GLU A 94 -7.95 -7.48 4.78
N ASN A 95 -6.62 -7.56 4.62
CA ASN A 95 -5.96 -6.98 3.45
C ASN A 95 -6.46 -7.59 2.12
N MET A 96 -6.77 -8.89 2.10
CA MET A 96 -7.34 -9.55 0.92
C MET A 96 -8.77 -9.05 0.64
N LYS A 97 -9.59 -8.87 1.69
CA LYS A 97 -10.92 -8.25 1.56
C LYS A 97 -10.82 -6.83 1.01
N PHE A 98 -9.95 -6.00 1.60
CA PHE A 98 -9.72 -4.63 1.20
C PHE A 98 -9.30 -4.51 -0.26
N ILE A 99 -8.26 -5.23 -0.69
CA ILE A 99 -7.77 -5.08 -2.07
C ILE A 99 -8.79 -5.56 -3.10
N LYS A 100 -9.54 -6.63 -2.80
CA LYS A 100 -10.64 -7.07 -3.67
C LYS A 100 -11.72 -6.00 -3.76
N ALA A 101 -12.17 -5.46 -2.63
CA ALA A 101 -13.18 -4.40 -2.60
C ALA A 101 -12.72 -3.14 -3.36
N PHE A 102 -11.46 -2.74 -3.21
CA PHE A 102 -10.88 -1.60 -3.91
C PHE A 102 -10.95 -1.76 -5.44
N PHE A 103 -10.56 -2.92 -5.97
CA PHE A 103 -10.53 -3.16 -7.42
C PHE A 103 -11.87 -3.64 -8.00
N LYS A 104 -12.79 -4.13 -7.17
CA LYS A 104 -14.07 -4.73 -7.60
C LYS A 104 -15.30 -3.90 -7.24
N GLY A 105 -15.12 -2.61 -7.01
CA GLY A 105 -16.23 -1.67 -6.85
C GLY A 105 -16.85 -1.60 -5.46
N GLY A 106 -16.24 -2.20 -4.44
CA GLY A 106 -16.77 -2.27 -3.08
C GLY A 106 -16.62 -0.97 -2.26
N LEU A 107 -15.66 -0.10 -2.63
CA LEU A 107 -15.45 1.19 -1.96
C LEU A 107 -15.96 2.38 -2.79
N PHE A 108 -15.89 2.25 -4.12
CA PHE A 108 -16.31 3.25 -5.10
C PHE A 108 -16.54 2.55 -6.44
N PRO A 109 -17.32 3.12 -7.38
CA PRO A 109 -17.56 2.48 -8.67
C PRO A 109 -16.27 2.14 -9.42
N GLU A 110 -16.16 0.92 -9.99
CA GLU A 110 -14.94 0.44 -10.67
C GLU A 110 -14.41 1.43 -11.74
N LYS A 111 -15.30 2.16 -12.42
CA LYS A 111 -14.94 3.18 -13.42
C LYS A 111 -14.01 4.27 -12.88
N TYR A 112 -13.97 4.50 -11.57
CA TYR A 112 -13.06 5.48 -10.97
C TYR A 112 -11.60 5.02 -11.00
N LEU A 113 -11.32 3.71 -11.13
CA LEU A 113 -9.96 3.18 -11.23
C LEU A 113 -9.20 3.78 -12.43
N GLU A 114 -9.88 4.09 -13.52
CA GLU A 114 -9.28 4.72 -14.70
C GLU A 114 -8.62 6.07 -14.36
N ASN A 115 -9.23 6.84 -13.46
CA ASN A 115 -8.69 8.11 -12.98
C ASN A 115 -7.45 7.92 -12.09
N LEU A 116 -7.31 6.77 -11.44
CA LEU A 116 -6.18 6.46 -10.56
C LEU A 116 -4.94 6.01 -11.35
N TYR A 117 -5.12 5.52 -12.57
CA TYR A 117 -4.08 4.93 -13.42
C TYR A 117 -3.22 5.98 -14.16
N SER A 118 -2.70 6.97 -13.42
CA SER A 118 -1.78 7.99 -13.92
C SER A 118 -0.33 7.66 -13.57
N TRP A 119 0.29 6.76 -14.32
CA TRP A 119 1.57 6.17 -13.96
C TRP A 119 2.77 7.06 -14.23
N ASN A 120 3.51 7.38 -13.16
CA ASN A 120 4.74 8.14 -13.22
C ASN A 120 5.86 7.37 -12.50
N ARG A 121 7.06 7.34 -13.08
CA ARG A 121 8.22 6.69 -12.45
C ARG A 121 8.62 7.42 -11.18
N ILE A 122 8.97 6.64 -10.17
CA ILE A 122 9.47 7.15 -8.89
C ILE A 122 10.93 6.75 -8.68
N GLN A 123 11.49 7.07 -7.50
CA GLN A 123 12.92 6.94 -7.18
C GLN A 123 13.45 5.50 -7.30
N TRP A 124 12.58 4.50 -7.20
CA TRP A 124 12.96 3.08 -7.22
C TRP A 124 12.51 2.42 -8.53
N PHE A 125 13.46 2.09 -9.38
CA PHE A 125 13.18 1.34 -10.60
C PHE A 125 12.85 -0.13 -10.28
N PRO A 126 11.82 -0.76 -10.90
CA PRO A 126 10.96 -0.27 -11.99
C PRO A 126 9.58 0.22 -11.53
N LEU A 127 9.48 0.75 -10.32
CA LEU A 127 8.21 1.15 -9.73
C LEU A 127 7.70 2.46 -10.31
N GLU A 128 6.39 2.51 -10.46
CA GLU A 128 5.64 3.69 -10.88
C GLU A 128 4.48 3.92 -9.91
N TYR A 129 4.03 5.15 -9.80
CA TYR A 129 2.86 5.51 -8.99
C TYR A 129 1.78 6.16 -9.83
N GLY A 130 0.55 5.71 -9.59
CA GLY A 130 -0.70 6.40 -9.89
C GLY A 130 -1.15 7.26 -8.73
N LEU A 131 -2.43 7.60 -8.69
CA LEU A 131 -3.02 8.27 -7.53
C LEU A 131 -3.26 7.25 -6.42
N GLY A 132 -2.33 7.17 -5.46
CA GLY A 132 -2.41 6.26 -4.32
C GLY A 132 -2.13 4.79 -4.62
N LEU A 133 -1.74 4.45 -5.86
CA LEU A 133 -1.45 3.08 -6.30
C LEU A 133 -0.01 2.94 -6.78
N MET A 134 0.66 1.90 -6.32
CA MET A 134 1.93 1.45 -6.88
C MET A 134 1.69 0.49 -8.04
N ARG A 135 2.50 0.63 -9.09
CA ARG A 135 2.59 -0.32 -10.19
C ARG A 135 4.01 -0.84 -10.31
N CYS A 136 4.14 -2.16 -10.49
CA CYS A 136 5.37 -2.78 -10.92
C CYS A 136 5.13 -3.45 -12.28
N LYS A 137 5.87 -2.99 -13.29
CA LYS A 137 5.80 -3.52 -14.65
C LYS A 137 7.21 -3.80 -15.14
N MET A 138 7.48 -5.04 -15.48
CA MET A 138 8.81 -5.50 -15.90
C MET A 138 8.74 -6.06 -17.32
N SER A 139 9.70 -5.68 -18.17
CA SER A 139 9.83 -6.28 -19.50
C SER A 139 10.43 -7.69 -19.41
N ARG A 140 10.29 -8.51 -20.47
CA ARG A 140 10.92 -9.83 -20.53
C ARG A 140 12.46 -9.76 -20.45
N ILE A 141 13.04 -8.66 -20.92
CA ILE A 141 14.49 -8.41 -20.80
C ILE A 141 14.89 -8.22 -19.33
N MET A 142 14.06 -7.54 -18.54
CA MET A 142 14.32 -7.33 -17.11
C MET A 142 14.06 -8.58 -16.26
N SER A 143 13.21 -9.50 -16.72
CA SER A 143 12.92 -10.76 -16.05
C SER A 143 12.91 -11.93 -17.05
N PRO A 144 14.11 -12.40 -17.46
CA PRO A 144 14.23 -13.40 -18.52
C PRO A 144 13.84 -14.80 -18.06
N ILE A 145 14.00 -15.10 -16.76
CA ILE A 145 13.75 -16.43 -16.19
C ILE A 145 12.29 -16.54 -15.73
N ILE A 146 11.86 -15.66 -14.82
CA ILE A 146 10.52 -15.70 -14.20
C ILE A 146 9.65 -14.64 -14.88
N PRO A 147 8.51 -14.98 -15.51
CA PRO A 147 7.58 -13.98 -16.02
C PRO A 147 7.11 -13.04 -14.90
N ALA A 148 7.13 -11.74 -15.18
CA ALA A 148 6.75 -10.71 -14.22
C ALA A 148 5.61 -9.88 -14.84
N PRO A 149 4.38 -10.41 -14.86
CA PRO A 149 3.22 -9.68 -15.36
C PRO A 149 3.00 -8.40 -14.54
N GLU A 150 2.25 -7.46 -15.10
CA GLU A 150 1.95 -6.21 -14.41
C GLU A 150 1.16 -6.48 -13.12
N ILE A 151 1.65 -5.92 -12.01
CA ILE A 151 0.96 -5.95 -10.72
C ILE A 151 0.69 -4.52 -10.23
N ILE A 152 -0.50 -4.30 -9.70
CA ILE A 152 -0.96 -3.00 -9.18
C ILE A 152 -1.47 -3.18 -7.76
N GLY A 153 -1.09 -2.28 -6.87
CA GLY A 153 -1.41 -2.36 -5.45
C GLY A 153 -0.36 -1.60 -4.65
N HIS A 154 0.24 -2.24 -3.65
CA HIS A 154 1.28 -1.61 -2.85
C HIS A 154 2.17 -2.63 -2.11
N SER A 155 3.43 -2.27 -1.89
CA SER A 155 4.33 -2.95 -0.95
C SER A 155 4.74 -1.99 0.18
N GLY A 156 4.79 -2.47 1.41
CA GLY A 156 5.20 -1.71 2.59
C GLY A 156 6.62 -2.02 3.05
N SER A 157 7.19 -1.11 3.84
CA SER A 157 8.57 -1.19 4.37
C SER A 157 8.81 -2.37 5.31
N THR A 158 7.75 -2.96 5.87
CA THR A 158 7.80 -4.12 6.78
C THR A 158 7.76 -5.47 6.06
N GLY A 159 7.84 -5.47 4.73
CA GLY A 159 7.68 -6.67 3.90
C GLY A 159 6.22 -7.09 3.70
N THR A 160 5.28 -6.19 3.98
CA THR A 160 3.85 -6.35 3.66
C THR A 160 3.62 -6.07 2.19
N PHE A 161 2.68 -6.76 1.55
CA PHE A 161 2.29 -6.50 0.18
C PHE A 161 0.84 -6.89 -0.08
N SER A 162 0.20 -6.13 -0.97
CA SER A 162 -1.12 -6.42 -1.51
C SER A 162 -1.13 -5.99 -2.97
N PHE A 163 -1.32 -6.94 -3.89
CA PHE A 163 -1.28 -6.69 -5.33
C PHE A 163 -2.40 -7.42 -6.08
N TYR A 164 -2.81 -6.82 -7.19
CA TYR A 164 -3.69 -7.39 -8.20
C TYR A 164 -2.94 -7.55 -9.52
N CYS A 165 -2.91 -8.77 -10.05
CA CYS A 165 -2.38 -9.12 -11.36
C CYS A 165 -3.55 -9.24 -12.35
N ARG A 166 -3.76 -8.20 -13.15
CA ARG A 166 -4.92 -8.09 -14.06
C ARG A 166 -4.98 -9.20 -15.09
N ASP A 167 -3.85 -9.49 -15.73
CA ASP A 167 -3.73 -10.50 -16.80
C ASP A 167 -4.17 -11.90 -16.36
N LYS A 168 -4.10 -12.18 -15.05
CA LYS A 168 -4.47 -13.47 -14.44
C LYS A 168 -5.72 -13.39 -13.56
N ASN A 169 -6.34 -12.21 -13.47
CA ASN A 169 -7.41 -11.91 -12.51
C ASN A 169 -7.09 -12.44 -11.09
N LEU A 170 -5.85 -12.24 -10.64
CA LEU A 170 -5.32 -12.85 -9.41
C LEU A 170 -4.96 -11.77 -8.38
N PHE A 171 -5.49 -11.92 -7.17
CA PHE A 171 -5.12 -11.09 -6.02
C PHE A 171 -4.14 -11.84 -5.13
N ILE A 172 -3.15 -11.13 -4.59
CA ILE A 172 -2.14 -11.70 -3.70
C ILE A 172 -1.85 -10.71 -2.57
N THR A 173 -1.92 -11.19 -1.33
CA THR A 173 -1.56 -10.43 -0.14
C THR A 173 -0.61 -11.24 0.74
N GLY A 174 0.22 -10.58 1.54
CA GLY A 174 1.12 -11.26 2.45
C GLY A 174 1.98 -10.30 3.26
N VAL A 175 2.70 -10.87 4.24
CA VAL A 175 3.59 -10.14 5.14
C VAL A 175 4.70 -11.04 5.64
N PHE A 176 5.93 -10.51 5.72
CA PHE A 176 7.07 -11.20 6.31
C PHE A 176 7.42 -10.74 7.73
N ASN A 177 6.92 -9.58 8.15
CA ASN A 177 7.39 -8.85 9.33
C ASN A 177 8.91 -8.64 9.33
N GLN A 178 9.48 -8.29 8.18
CA GLN A 178 10.93 -8.17 8.00
C GLN A 178 11.29 -7.01 7.07
N MET A 179 12.00 -6.02 7.61
CA MET A 179 12.30 -4.78 6.88
C MET A 179 13.31 -4.93 5.75
N ILE A 180 14.21 -5.92 5.84
CA ILE A 180 15.26 -6.10 4.81
C ILE A 180 14.84 -7.04 3.67
N ARG A 181 13.59 -7.50 3.64
CA ARG A 181 13.10 -8.45 2.62
C ARG A 181 12.16 -7.74 1.64
N GLN A 182 12.49 -7.83 0.36
CA GLN A 182 11.65 -7.36 -0.73
C GLN A 182 10.67 -8.46 -1.16
N PRO A 183 9.37 -8.18 -1.32
CA PRO A 183 8.36 -9.22 -1.62
C PRO A 183 8.29 -9.63 -3.09
N PHE A 184 8.78 -8.81 -4.02
CA PHE A 184 8.62 -9.02 -5.46
C PHE A 184 9.08 -10.40 -5.97
N PRO A 185 10.25 -10.95 -5.57
CA PRO A 185 10.66 -12.27 -6.05
C PRO A 185 9.71 -13.39 -5.64
N LEU A 186 9.14 -13.32 -4.42
CA LEU A 186 8.15 -14.29 -3.96
C LEU A 186 6.83 -14.11 -4.71
N ILE A 187 6.35 -12.86 -4.81
CA ILE A 187 5.10 -12.53 -5.52
C ILE A 187 5.12 -13.12 -6.92
N TYR A 188 6.17 -12.87 -7.71
CA TYR A 188 6.22 -13.38 -9.07
C TYR A 188 6.33 -14.90 -9.14
N ARG A 189 7.07 -15.55 -8.23
CA ARG A 189 7.08 -17.03 -8.18
C ARG A 189 5.67 -17.58 -7.93
N LEU A 190 4.93 -17.01 -6.99
CA LEU A 190 3.57 -17.44 -6.65
C LEU A 190 2.59 -17.19 -7.79
N ILE A 191 2.59 -16.00 -8.39
CA ILE A 191 1.69 -15.66 -9.50
C ILE A 191 1.86 -16.64 -10.68
N ASN A 192 3.09 -17.08 -10.95
CA ASN A 192 3.36 -18.05 -12.02
C ASN A 192 2.94 -19.49 -11.71
N CYS A 193 2.60 -19.82 -10.46
CA CYS A 193 2.01 -21.12 -10.13
C CYS A 193 0.54 -21.22 -10.57
N PHE A 194 -0.12 -20.10 -10.83
CA PHE A 194 -1.51 -20.05 -11.29
C PHE A 194 -1.54 -19.81 -12.79
N LYS A 195 -2.35 -20.58 -13.52
CA LYS A 195 -2.50 -20.45 -14.97
C LYS A 195 -3.44 -19.29 -15.28
#